data_AF-A0A914NJ50-F1
#
_entry.id   AF-A0A914NJ50-F1
#
_cell.length_a   1.000
_cell.length_b   1.000
_cell.length_c   1.000
_cell.angle_alpha   90.00
_cell.angle_beta   90.00
_cell.angle_gamma   90.00
#
_symmetry.space_group_name_H-M   'P 1'
#
loop_
_entity.id
_entity.type
_entity.pdbx_description
1 polymer ?
#
loop_
_entity_poly.entity_id
_entity_poly.type
_entity_poly.pdbx_seq_one_letter_code
_entity_poly.pdbx_strand_id
1 'polypeptide(L)'
;MNYHLFSNKDLKLKLPFGCIISGPSSTGKSTLVRKLIFNSDQLIEPIPKSILYCYGEYNTLVPELQRAGKSVYSGVPPEDLIKKQEQPALVILDDLMYSIDEKYLSELFTKKSHHLNFGIIFITQNLFEKKTQSRTSKFHVYCINSRTK
;
A
#
# COMPACT_ATOMS: atom_id res chain seq x y z
N MET A 1 0.66 -36.23 -13.15
CA MET A 1 1.23 -35.05 -12.47
C MET A 1 0.44 -33.84 -12.96
N ASN A 2 -0.59 -33.42 -12.22
CA ASN A 2 -1.44 -32.30 -12.61
C ASN A 2 -0.71 -31.00 -12.27
N TYR A 3 -0.21 -30.30 -13.28
CA TYR A 3 0.19 -28.91 -13.12
C TYR A 3 -1.09 -28.08 -13.00
N HIS A 4 -1.43 -27.67 -11.78
CA HIS A 4 -2.40 -26.59 -11.61
C HIS A 4 -1.78 -25.33 -12.19
N LEU A 5 -2.18 -24.98 -13.42
CA LEU A 5 -1.91 -23.67 -14.00
C LEU A 5 -2.56 -22.63 -13.08
N PHE A 6 -1.73 -21.82 -12.42
CA PHE A 6 -2.22 -20.68 -11.66
C PHE A 6 -3.10 -19.81 -12.57
N SER A 7 -4.33 -19.58 -12.15
CA SER A 7 -5.22 -18.67 -12.87
C SER A 7 -4.87 -17.22 -12.49
N ASN A 8 -5.23 -16.24 -13.32
CA ASN A 8 -5.09 -14.83 -12.96
C ASN A 8 -5.81 -14.46 -11.65
N LYS A 9 -6.81 -15.24 -11.21
CA LYS A 9 -7.49 -15.04 -9.93
C LYS A 9 -6.62 -15.40 -8.72
N ASP A 10 -5.65 -16.29 -8.90
CA ASP A 10 -4.70 -16.72 -7.86
C ASP A 10 -3.58 -15.69 -7.64
N LEU A 11 -3.43 -14.74 -8.57
CA LEU A 11 -2.42 -13.68 -8.54
C LEU A 11 -2.91 -12.36 -7.92
N LYS A 12 -4.20 -12.25 -7.60
CA LYS A 12 -4.77 -11.03 -7.00
C LYS A 12 -4.40 -10.89 -5.54
N LEU A 13 -4.06 -9.67 -5.11
CA LEU A 13 -3.91 -9.32 -3.70
C LEU A 13 -5.28 -9.41 -3.02
N LYS A 14 -5.36 -10.14 -1.91
CA LYS A 14 -6.63 -10.38 -1.22
C LYS A 14 -6.81 -9.39 -0.08
N LEU A 15 -7.88 -8.59 -0.10
CA LEU A 15 -8.18 -7.70 1.03
C LEU A 15 -8.70 -8.52 2.23
N PRO A 16 -8.35 -8.12 3.47
CA PRO A 16 -7.33 -7.15 3.81
C PRO A 16 -5.91 -7.71 3.62
N PHE A 17 -4.95 -6.85 3.25
CA PHE A 17 -3.53 -7.20 3.14
C PHE A 17 -2.63 -6.08 3.66
N GLY A 18 -1.40 -6.42 4.03
CA GLY A 18 -0.32 -5.47 4.23
C GLY A 18 0.73 -5.59 3.13
N CYS A 19 1.14 -4.48 2.52
CA CYS A 19 2.16 -4.46 1.50
C CYS A 19 3.20 -3.37 1.82
N ILE A 20 4.47 -3.71 1.69
CA ILE A 20 5.58 -2.76 1.77
C ILE A 20 6.30 -2.71 0.44
N ILE A 21 6.45 -1.52 -0.12
CA ILE A 21 7.22 -1.27 -1.33
C ILE A 21 8.46 -0.47 -0.92
N SER A 22 9.62 -1.13 -0.87
CA SER A 22 10.88 -0.52 -0.42
C SER A 22 11.87 -0.37 -1.57
N GLY A 23 12.53 0.76 -1.68
CA GLY A 23 13.70 0.90 -2.56
C GLY A 23 14.16 2.34 -2.71
N PRO A 24 15.40 2.57 -3.19
CA PRO A 24 15.97 3.92 -3.34
C PRO A 24 15.06 4.87 -4.12
N SER A 25 15.26 6.18 -3.94
CA SER A 25 14.61 7.19 -4.78
C SER A 25 14.80 6.91 -6.28
N SER A 26 13.81 7.28 -7.08
CA SER A 26 13.82 7.13 -8.56
C SER A 26 13.86 5.69 -9.09
N THR A 27 13.51 4.68 -8.30
CA THR A 27 13.44 3.27 -8.73
C THR A 27 12.09 2.84 -9.31
N GLY A 28 11.14 3.76 -9.49
CA GLY A 28 9.83 3.47 -10.09
C GLY A 28 8.73 3.03 -9.12
N LYS A 29 8.92 3.17 -7.80
CA LYS A 29 7.91 2.87 -6.77
C LYS A 29 6.59 3.59 -7.02
N SER A 30 6.62 4.90 -7.25
CA SER A 30 5.42 5.70 -7.53
C SER A 30 4.74 5.24 -8.83
N THR A 31 5.50 4.82 -9.84
CA THR A 31 4.95 4.23 -11.09
C THR A 31 4.25 2.91 -10.82
N LEU A 32 4.82 2.04 -9.99
CA LEU A 32 4.18 0.79 -9.58
C LEU A 32 2.88 1.04 -8.82
N VAL A 33 2.92 1.95 -7.84
CA VAL A 33 1.75 2.31 -7.01
C VAL A 33 0.66 2.92 -7.87
N ARG A 34 1.02 3.82 -8.79
CA ARG A 34 0.09 4.37 -9.79
C ARG A 34 -0.59 3.24 -10.57
N LYS A 35 0.17 2.31 -11.16
CA LYS A 35 -0.41 1.18 -11.89
C LYS A 35 -1.32 0.33 -11.01
N LEU A 36 -0.96 0.10 -9.75
CA LEU A 36 -1.78 -0.65 -8.81
C LEU A 36 -3.10 0.07 -8.50
N ILE A 37 -3.07 1.38 -8.25
CA ILE A 37 -4.27 2.18 -7.95
C ILE A 37 -5.22 2.27 -9.14
N PHE A 38 -4.69 2.38 -10.36
CA PHE A 38 -5.52 2.51 -11.57
C PHE A 38 -5.97 1.18 -12.17
N ASN A 39 -5.39 0.05 -11.74
CA ASN A 39 -5.80 -1.30 -12.16
C ASN A 39 -6.23 -2.15 -10.95
N SER A 40 -6.73 -1.52 -9.89
CA SER A 40 -7.06 -2.19 -8.63
C SER A 40 -8.17 -3.23 -8.79
N ASP A 41 -9.08 -3.01 -9.74
CA ASP A 41 -10.15 -3.95 -10.13
C ASP A 41 -9.61 -5.28 -10.69
N GLN A 42 -8.47 -5.22 -11.36
CA GLN A 42 -7.79 -6.39 -11.92
C GLN A 42 -6.81 -7.02 -10.95
N LEU A 43 -6.18 -6.23 -10.08
CA LEU A 43 -5.06 -6.66 -9.23
C LEU A 43 -5.46 -7.00 -7.79
N ILE A 44 -6.61 -6.52 -7.31
CA ILE A 44 -7.05 -6.67 -5.92
C ILE A 44 -8.44 -7.33 -5.88
N GLU A 45 -8.66 -8.19 -4.89
CA GLU A 45 -9.95 -8.84 -4.67
C GLU A 45 -10.28 -8.94 -3.16
N PRO A 46 -11.49 -8.56 -2.72
CA PRO A 46 -12.50 -7.79 -3.47
C PRO A 46 -11.95 -6.45 -3.99
N ILE A 47 -12.61 -5.88 -5.00
CA ILE A 47 -12.22 -4.57 -5.55
C ILE A 47 -12.37 -3.52 -4.43
N PRO A 48 -11.33 -2.71 -4.15
CA PRO A 48 -11.46 -1.61 -3.20
C PRO A 48 -12.55 -0.64 -3.65
N LYS A 49 -13.50 -0.32 -2.77
CA LYS A 49 -14.56 0.66 -3.05
C LYS A 49 -14.07 2.10 -2.93
N SER A 50 -13.07 2.31 -2.09
CA SER A 50 -12.41 3.60 -1.93
C SER A 50 -10.90 3.43 -1.82
N ILE A 51 -10.20 4.51 -2.15
CA ILE A 51 -8.74 4.57 -2.07
C ILE A 51 -8.36 5.89 -1.41
N LEU A 52 -7.58 5.80 -0.34
CA LEU A 52 -7.02 6.92 0.40
C LEU A 52 -5.50 6.95 0.20
N TYR A 53 -5.03 7.95 -0.54
CA TYR A 53 -3.60 8.17 -0.76
C TYR A 53 -3.06 9.26 0.17
N CYS A 54 -2.22 8.85 1.11
CA CYS A 54 -1.59 9.73 2.09
C CYS A 54 -0.14 10.00 1.68
N TYR A 55 0.28 11.27 1.67
CA TYR A 55 1.61 11.65 1.20
C TYR A 55 2.35 12.56 2.19
N GLY A 56 3.65 12.35 2.34
CA GLY A 56 4.56 13.28 3.03
C GLY A 56 4.95 14.45 2.13
N GLU A 57 5.37 14.14 0.90
CA GLU A 57 5.75 15.14 -0.12
C GLU A 57 4.73 15.19 -1.27
N TYR A 58 4.33 16.41 -1.67
CA TYR A 58 3.41 16.60 -2.78
C TYR A 58 4.09 16.29 -4.12
N ASN A 59 3.61 15.27 -4.83
CA ASN A 59 4.18 14.82 -6.10
C ASN A 59 3.15 14.84 -7.23
N THR A 60 3.56 14.46 -8.44
CA THR A 60 2.70 14.48 -9.65
C THR A 60 1.52 13.50 -9.59
N LEU A 61 1.55 12.48 -8.73
CA LEU A 61 0.47 11.53 -8.54
C LEU A 61 -0.69 12.14 -7.74
N VAL A 62 -0.42 13.06 -6.80
CA VAL A 62 -1.46 13.71 -5.98
C VAL A 62 -2.54 14.40 -6.84
N PRO A 63 -2.22 15.34 -7.75
CA PRO A 63 -3.23 15.99 -8.59
C PRO A 63 -3.85 15.04 -9.62
N GLU A 64 -3.18 13.94 -9.98
CA GLU A 64 -3.74 12.90 -10.83
C GLU A 64 -4.86 12.14 -10.10
N LEU A 65 -4.61 11.73 -8.85
CA LEU A 65 -5.58 11.03 -8.01
C LEU A 65 -6.78 11.90 -7.66
N GLN A 66 -6.56 13.19 -7.34
CA GLN A 66 -7.64 14.14 -7.10
C GLN A 66 -8.57 14.27 -8.32
N ARG A 67 -8.01 14.41 -9.52
CA ARG A 67 -8.80 14.47 -10.77
C ARG A 67 -9.56 13.18 -11.06
N ALA A 68 -9.03 12.03 -10.62
CA ALA A 68 -9.69 10.74 -10.71
C ALA A 68 -10.74 10.51 -9.60
N GLY A 69 -11.03 11.50 -8.75
CA GLY A 69 -12.00 11.40 -7.66
C GLY A 69 -11.54 10.54 -6.48
N LYS A 70 -10.24 10.27 -6.35
CA LYS A 70 -9.66 9.47 -5.26
C LYS A 70 -9.35 10.39 -4.06
N SER A 71 -9.54 9.88 -2.84
CA SER A 71 -9.24 10.62 -1.61
C SER A 71 -7.73 10.80 -1.46
N VAL A 72 -7.28 12.03 -1.22
CA VAL A 72 -5.88 12.34 -0.91
C VAL A 72 -5.78 13.05 0.44
N TYR A 73 -4.69 12.79 1.16
CA TYR A 73 -4.44 13.38 2.47
C TYR A 73 -2.95 13.70 2.65
N SER A 74 -2.63 14.88 3.18
CA SER A 74 -1.26 15.26 3.48
C SER A 74 -0.90 14.82 4.90
N GLY A 75 0.12 13.97 5.03
CA GLY A 75 0.59 13.43 6.31
C GLY A 75 0.01 12.06 6.66
N VAL A 76 0.21 11.67 7.92
CA VAL A 76 -0.25 10.39 8.46
C VAL A 76 -1.76 10.45 8.71
N PRO A 77 -2.58 9.56 8.13
CA PRO A 77 -4.03 9.63 8.29
C PRO A 77 -4.42 9.32 9.74
N PRO A 78 -5.28 10.13 10.37
CA PRO A 78 -5.89 9.73 11.63
C PRO A 78 -6.85 8.55 11.39
N GLU A 79 -7.08 7.74 12.43
CA GLU A 79 -7.94 6.56 12.31
C GLU A 79 -9.36 6.88 11.85
N ASP A 80 -9.93 8.02 12.29
CA ASP A 80 -11.27 8.44 11.89
C ASP A 80 -11.37 8.78 10.40
N LEU A 81 -10.27 9.22 9.78
CA LEU A 81 -10.24 9.43 8.33
C LEU A 81 -10.30 8.10 7.57
N ILE A 82 -9.63 7.06 8.09
CA ILE A 82 -9.68 5.70 7.54
C ILE A 82 -11.09 5.12 7.70
N LYS A 83 -11.72 5.31 8.88
CA LYS A 83 -13.10 4.84 9.15
C LYS A 83 -14.15 5.47 8.25
N LYS A 84 -13.94 6.71 7.80
CA LYS A 84 -14.83 7.41 6.86
C LYS A 84 -14.74 6.88 5.44
N GLN A 85 -13.73 6.06 5.11
CA GLN A 85 -13.60 5.47 3.78
C GLN A 85 -14.63 4.35 3.56
N GLU A 86 -15.12 4.22 2.33
CA GLU A 86 -16.02 3.13 1.97
C GLU A 86 -15.27 1.79 1.89
N GLN A 87 -15.72 0.80 2.66
CA GLN A 87 -15.03 -0.48 2.79
C GLN A 87 -15.55 -1.56 1.81
N PRO A 88 -14.68 -2.45 1.32
CA PRO A 88 -13.25 -2.54 1.62
C PRO A 88 -12.44 -1.42 0.95
N ALA A 89 -11.49 -0.83 1.67
CA ALA A 89 -10.69 0.30 1.19
C ALA A 89 -9.24 -0.10 0.89
N LEU A 90 -8.53 0.75 0.16
CA LEU A 90 -7.08 0.70 0.02
C LEU A 90 -6.45 1.99 0.56
N VAL A 91 -5.60 1.85 1.57
CA VAL A 91 -4.84 2.95 2.17
C VAL A 91 -3.40 2.88 1.67
N ILE A 92 -2.91 3.96 1.07
CA ILE A 92 -1.52 4.09 0.63
C ILE A 92 -0.84 5.15 1.48
N LEU A 93 0.34 4.82 2.00
CA LEU A 93 1.22 5.71 2.74
C LEU A 93 2.48 5.92 1.91
N ASP A 94 2.61 7.08 1.27
CA ASP A 94 3.75 7.44 0.43
C ASP A 94 4.63 8.49 1.10
N ASP A 95 5.93 8.22 1.19
CA ASP A 95 6.91 9.14 1.78
C ASP A 95 6.58 9.59 3.21
N LEU A 96 5.99 8.70 4.01
CA LEU A 96 5.60 8.97 5.41
C LEU A 96 6.52 8.30 6.43
N MET A 97 7.62 7.67 6.00
CA MET A 97 8.49 6.85 6.86
C MET A 97 8.98 7.59 8.11
N TYR A 98 9.37 8.86 7.97
CA TYR A 98 9.90 9.64 9.09
C TYR A 98 8.81 10.36 9.90
N SER A 99 7.58 10.42 9.39
CA SER A 99 6.46 11.11 10.05
C SER A 99 5.55 10.16 10.81
N ILE A 100 5.53 8.88 10.43
CA ILE A 100 4.67 7.87 11.05
C ILE A 100 5.36 7.21 12.25
N ASP A 101 4.61 7.12 13.35
CA ASP A 101 5.03 6.36 14.52
C ASP A 101 5.04 4.85 14.21
N GLU A 102 6.10 4.15 14.61
CA GLU A 102 6.29 2.72 14.32
C GLU A 102 5.19 1.85 14.93
N LYS A 103 4.72 2.20 16.14
CA LYS A 103 3.64 1.47 16.80
C LYS A 103 2.33 1.67 16.03
N TYR A 104 2.03 2.90 15.62
CA TYR A 104 0.85 3.17 14.80
C TYR A 104 0.90 2.45 13.44
N LEU A 105 2.05 2.47 12.76
CA LEU A 105 2.27 1.71 11.52
C LEU A 105 2.03 0.21 11.73
N SER A 106 2.60 -0.37 12.80
CA SER A 106 2.40 -1.77 13.15
C SER A 106 0.92 -2.11 13.43
N GLU A 107 0.19 -1.22 14.11
CA GLU A 107 -1.26 -1.37 14.34
C GLU A 107 -2.07 -1.34 13.03
N LEU A 108 -1.69 -0.47 12.08
CA LEU A 108 -2.31 -0.40 10.76
C LEU A 108 -2.11 -1.69 9.95
N PHE A 109 -0.91 -2.29 10.01
CA PHE A 109 -0.60 -3.56 9.32
C PHE A 109 -1.21 -4.80 9.99
N THR A 110 -1.63 -4.68 11.25
CA THR A 110 -2.17 -5.81 12.03
C THR A 110 -3.67 -5.63 12.29
N LYS A 111 -4.07 -5.30 13.52
CA LYS A 111 -5.47 -5.36 13.95
C LYS A 111 -6.37 -4.39 13.18
N LYS A 112 -5.86 -3.21 12.80
CA LYS A 112 -6.70 -2.16 12.20
C LYS A 112 -7.10 -2.50 10.77
N SER A 113 -6.19 -2.98 9.92
CA SER A 113 -6.52 -3.39 8.54
C SER A 113 -7.63 -4.45 8.51
N HIS A 114 -7.58 -5.40 9.44
CA HIS A 114 -8.61 -6.43 9.58
C HIS A 114 -9.95 -5.87 10.06
N HIS A 115 -9.96 -5.15 11.18
CA HIS A 115 -11.20 -4.68 11.78
C HIS A 115 -11.89 -3.62 10.92
N LEU A 116 -11.10 -2.79 10.23
CA LEU A 116 -11.61 -1.74 9.36
C LEU A 116 -11.69 -2.18 7.89
N ASN A 117 -11.36 -3.45 7.58
CA ASN A 117 -11.46 -4.07 6.25
C ASN A 117 -10.75 -3.29 5.12
N PHE A 118 -9.49 -2.90 5.33
CA PHE A 118 -8.68 -2.22 4.32
C PHE A 118 -7.37 -2.95 4.02
N GLY A 119 -6.87 -2.74 2.82
CA GLY A 119 -5.49 -3.08 2.45
C GLY A 119 -4.59 -1.88 2.69
N ILE A 120 -3.37 -2.10 3.16
CA ILE A 120 -2.38 -1.05 3.36
C ILE A 120 -1.17 -1.26 2.46
N ILE A 121 -0.72 -0.19 1.80
CA ILE A 121 0.55 -0.13 1.07
C ILE A 121 1.41 0.95 1.71
N PHE A 122 2.55 0.57 2.26
CA PHE A 122 3.55 1.50 2.79
C PHE A 122 4.74 1.58 1.84
N ILE A 123 5.03 2.78 1.35
CA ILE A 123 6.13 3.04 0.44
C ILE A 123 7.28 3.65 1.24
N THR A 124 8.43 3.01 1.19
CA THR A 124 9.62 3.43 1.94
C THR A 124 10.88 3.33 1.08
N GLN A 125 11.94 4.02 1.48
CA GLN A 125 13.23 3.91 0.82
C GLN A 125 14.08 2.77 1.43
N ASN A 126 13.99 2.57 2.74
CA ASN A 126 14.85 1.66 3.48
C ASN A 126 14.05 0.74 4.41
N LEU A 127 13.92 -0.54 4.04
CA LEU A 127 13.34 -1.57 4.91
C LEU A 127 14.31 -2.05 6.01
N PHE A 128 15.61 -1.81 5.83
CA PHE A 128 16.67 -2.31 6.71
C PHE A 128 17.62 -1.18 7.12
N GLU A 129 17.32 -0.47 8.22
CA GLU A 129 18.26 0.52 8.79
C GLU A 129 19.41 -0.11 9.63
N LYS A 130 19.62 -1.43 9.55
CA LYS A 130 20.75 -2.07 10.24
C LYS A 130 21.83 -2.51 9.25
N LYS A 131 22.86 -1.65 9.17
CA LYS A 131 24.27 -1.88 8.80
C LYS A 131 24.52 -2.91 7.68
N THR A 132 25.18 -2.43 6.63
CA THR A 132 25.79 -3.18 5.51
C THR A 132 24.82 -3.89 4.55
N GLN A 133 24.70 -3.37 3.32
CA GLN A 133 25.16 -4.03 2.08
C GLN A 133 24.75 -3.22 0.83
N SER A 134 25.68 -3.16 -0.13
CA SER A 134 25.61 -2.73 -1.52
C SER A 134 24.26 -2.22 -2.06
N ARG A 135 24.25 -0.93 -2.44
CA ARG A 135 23.14 -0.25 -3.14
C ARG A 135 22.81 -0.97 -4.44
N THR A 136 21.82 -1.86 -4.40
CA THR A 136 21.25 -2.46 -5.60
C THR A 136 20.09 -1.58 -6.03
N SER A 137 20.07 -1.09 -7.27
CA SER A 137 19.06 -0.15 -7.81
C SER A 137 17.65 -0.73 -8.00
N LYS A 138 17.28 -1.76 -7.23
CA LYS A 138 16.00 -2.47 -7.33
C LYS A 138 15.10 -2.09 -6.16
N PHE A 139 13.79 -2.02 -6.41
CA PHE A 139 12.80 -1.99 -5.33
C PHE A 139 12.32 -3.42 -5.03
N HIS A 140 11.88 -3.63 -3.79
CA HIS A 140 11.33 -4.88 -3.29
C HIS A 140 9.88 -4.66 -2.88
N VAL A 141 9.04 -5.65 -3.13
CA VAL A 141 7.63 -5.66 -2.75
C VAL A 141 7.41 -6.82 -1.79
N TYR A 142 7.03 -6.51 -0.56
CA TYR A 142 6.72 -7.48 0.48
C TYR A 142 5.22 -7.43 0.74
N CYS A 143 4.49 -8.43 0.26
CA CYS A 143 3.06 -8.57 0.53
C CYS A 143 2.85 -9.64 1.61
N ILE A 144 2.24 -9.22 2.70
CA ILE A 144 1.78 -10.09 3.77
C ILE A 144 0.28 -10.22 3.59
N ASN A 145 -0.15 -11.37 3.08
CA ASN A 145 -1.53 -11.80 3.21
C ASN A 145 -1.75 -12.10 4.68
N SER A 146 -2.46 -11.21 5.34
CA SER A 146 -2.83 -11.38 6.71
C SER A 146 -3.93 -12.44 6.77
N ARG A 147 -3.53 -13.72 6.80
CA ARG A 147 -4.41 -14.84 7.12
C ARG A 147 -4.64 -14.80 8.62
N THR A 148 -5.79 -14.32 9.07
CA THR A 148 -6.29 -14.70 10.39
C THR A 148 -6.52 -16.22 10.38
N LYS A 149 -5.93 -16.90 11.36
CA LYS A 149 -6.38 -18.24 11.78
C LYS A 149 -7.84 -18.19 12.19
#